data_AF-A0A948NIV5-F1
#
_entry.id   AF-A0A948NIV5-F1
#
_cell.length_a   1.000
_cell.length_b   1.000
_cell.length_c   1.000
_cell.angle_alpha   90.00
_cell.angle_beta   90.00
_cell.angle_gamma   90.00
#
_symmetry.space_group_name_H-M   'P 1'
#
loop_
_entity.id
_entity.type
_entity.pdbx_description
1 polymer ?
#
loop_
_entity_poly.entity_id
_entity_poly.type
_entity_poly.pdbx_seq_one_letter_code
_entity_poly.pdbx_strand_id
1 'polypeptide(L)'
;NTAQKSIKEDLLKGTSEEFIKQLFGQKEEKKYSGEIIPGETLELNEVYTGQRQQNEKLRKQISFERKLSSEQKNQSDKQLNELRIQLHALMQEVGELAKVTQNIGQDIEVASMQVTANPGVYHIVFFEKLLEFIKTFRRKIENADVWLQASNKRVNRKDFWGTFTSKRGGTKFLLSSEHYVSRSAG
;
A
#
# COMPACT_ATOMS: atom_id res chain seq x y z
N ASN A 1 47.69 -10.75 20.08
CA ASN A 1 47.22 -10.04 21.30
C ASN A 1 46.80 -8.58 21.10
N THR A 2 46.83 -8.03 19.89
CA THR A 2 46.47 -6.62 19.60
C THR A 2 44.99 -6.42 19.27
N ALA A 3 44.36 -7.36 18.57
CA ALA A 3 42.94 -7.26 18.17
C ALA A 3 41.95 -7.33 19.35
N GLN A 4 42.24 -8.13 20.39
CA GLN A 4 41.38 -8.24 21.57
C GLN A 4 41.38 -6.98 22.45
N LYS A 5 42.42 -6.14 22.38
CA LYS A 5 42.49 -4.88 23.13
C LYS A 5 41.67 -3.78 22.46
N SER A 6 41.74 -3.68 21.13
CA SER A 6 40.98 -2.68 20.35
C SER A 6 39.46 -2.88 20.46
N ILE A 7 38.97 -4.12 20.42
CA ILE A 7 37.51 -4.39 20.56
C ILE A 7 37.00 -3.97 21.95
N LYS A 8 37.80 -4.18 23.00
CA LYS A 8 37.45 -3.75 24.37
C LYS A 8 37.46 -2.23 24.50
N GLU A 9 38.45 -1.55 23.92
CA GLU A 9 38.55 -0.09 23.93
C GLU A 9 37.44 0.59 23.12
N ASP A 10 37.06 0.06 21.95
CA ASP A 10 36.00 0.66 21.13
C ASP A 10 34.60 0.45 21.73
N LEU A 11 34.38 -0.70 22.38
CA LEU A 11 33.15 -0.92 23.16
C LEU A 11 33.09 0.03 24.37
N LEU A 12 34.21 0.22 25.09
CA LEU A 12 34.29 1.10 26.25
C LEU A 12 34.17 2.59 25.92
N LYS A 13 34.59 3.03 24.72
CA LYS A 13 34.51 4.44 24.30
C LYS A 13 33.11 4.86 23.85
N GLY A 14 32.28 3.93 23.36
CA GLY A 14 30.94 4.20 22.85
C GLY A 14 29.81 4.04 23.87
N THR A 15 30.01 3.26 24.93
CA THR A 15 29.01 3.02 25.98
C THR A 15 29.37 3.77 27.25
N SER A 16 28.42 4.48 27.86
CA SER A 16 28.67 5.19 29.11
C SER A 16 29.11 4.22 30.22
N GLU A 17 30.09 4.63 31.03
CA GLU A 17 30.53 3.86 32.21
C GLU A 17 29.34 3.49 33.12
N GLU A 18 28.34 4.36 33.15
CA GLU A 18 27.08 4.19 33.88
C GLU A 18 26.25 3.00 33.36
N PHE A 19 26.22 2.77 32.05
CA PHE A 19 25.56 1.60 31.46
C PHE A 19 26.29 0.30 31.83
N ILE A 20 27.63 0.31 31.82
CA ILE A 20 28.46 -0.85 32.20
C ILE A 20 28.28 -1.17 33.69
N LYS A 21 28.31 -0.16 34.57
CA LYS A 21 28.06 -0.33 36.00
C LYS A 21 26.67 -0.87 36.29
N GLN A 22 25.66 -0.42 35.54
CA GLN A 22 24.29 -0.92 35.63
C GLN A 22 24.17 -2.38 35.13
N LEU A 23 24.91 -2.77 34.10
CA LEU A 23 24.94 -4.13 33.55
C LEU A 23 25.60 -5.13 34.50
N PHE A 24 26.68 -4.71 35.19
CA PHE A 24 27.42 -5.53 36.16
C PHE A 24 26.88 -5.45 37.59
N GLY A 25 25.75 -4.78 37.81
CA GLY A 25 25.03 -4.78 39.08
C GLY A 25 25.74 -4.04 40.22
N GLN A 26 26.72 -3.18 39.91
CA GLN A 26 27.37 -2.34 40.92
C GLN A 26 26.38 -1.25 41.36
N LYS A 27 25.75 -1.44 42.53
CA LYS A 27 24.84 -0.46 43.12
C LYS A 27 25.65 0.74 43.63
N GLU A 28 25.59 1.86 42.93
CA GLU A 28 26.07 3.13 43.49
C GLU A 28 25.18 3.57 44.66
N GLU A 29 25.78 3.89 45.80
CA GLU A 29 25.10 4.49 46.94
C GLU A 29 24.69 5.93 46.56
N LYS A 30 23.40 6.15 46.31
CA LYS A 30 22.88 7.48 46.00
C LYS A 30 22.96 8.35 47.25
N LYS A 31 23.76 9.41 47.20
CA LYS A 31 23.79 10.46 48.22
C LYS A 31 22.52 11.32 48.05
N TYR A 32 21.66 11.32 49.06
CA TYR A 32 20.44 12.12 49.07
C TYR A 32 20.74 13.45 49.80
N SER A 33 20.53 14.58 49.11
CA SER A 33 20.57 15.92 49.71
C SER A 33 19.31 16.68 49.31
N GLY A 34 18.64 17.32 50.26
CA GLY A 34 17.49 18.20 50.04
C GLY A 34 17.42 19.28 51.11
N GLU A 35 16.85 20.43 50.77
CA GLU A 35 16.59 21.52 51.72
C GLU A 35 15.33 21.21 52.53
N ILE A 36 15.40 21.36 53.85
CA ILE A 36 14.28 21.10 54.76
C ILE A 36 13.52 22.41 54.96
N ILE A 37 12.23 22.43 54.61
CA ILE A 37 11.35 23.57 54.85
C ILE A 37 10.80 23.47 56.29
N PRO A 38 10.85 24.54 57.11
CA PRO A 38 10.32 24.50 58.47
C PRO A 38 8.82 24.14 58.48
N GLY A 39 8.47 23.04 59.13
CA GLY A 39 7.09 22.53 59.24
C GLY A 39 6.78 21.29 58.40
N GLU A 40 7.70 20.83 57.56
CA GLU A 40 7.55 19.60 56.79
C GLU A 40 7.96 18.36 57.61
N THR A 41 7.09 17.36 57.72
CA THR A 41 7.40 16.09 58.40
C THR A 41 8.15 15.17 57.44
N LEU A 42 9.45 14.97 57.70
CA LEU A 42 10.27 14.03 56.95
C LEU A 42 9.98 12.59 57.39
N GLU A 43 9.26 11.85 56.54
CA GLU A 43 9.09 10.40 56.71
C GLU A 43 10.36 9.65 56.29
N LEU A 44 11.35 9.62 57.18
CA LEU A 44 12.63 8.93 56.96
C LEU A 44 12.44 7.41 56.77
N ASN A 45 11.35 6.84 57.28
CA ASN A 45 11.08 5.41 57.23
C ASN A 45 10.91 4.90 55.78
N GLU A 46 10.32 5.68 54.88
CA GLU A 46 10.14 5.30 53.47
C GLU A 46 11.45 5.30 52.66
N VAL A 47 12.43 6.08 53.09
CA VAL A 47 13.76 6.19 52.44
C VAL A 47 14.64 5.00 52.84
N TYR A 48 14.61 4.60 54.11
CA TYR A 48 15.39 3.47 54.63
C TYR A 48 14.80 2.09 54.27
N THR A 49 13.49 1.98 54.11
CA THR A 49 12.80 0.72 53.74
C THR A 49 12.89 0.37 52.26
N GLY A 50 13.46 1.23 51.41
CA GLY A 50 13.51 1.04 49.96
C GLY A 50 12.17 1.19 49.25
N GLN A 51 11.08 1.48 49.97
CA GLN A 51 9.73 1.68 49.43
C GLN A 51 9.71 2.84 48.42
N ARG A 52 10.47 3.90 48.66
CA ARG A 52 10.60 5.04 47.72
C ARG A 52 11.22 4.62 46.38
N GLN A 53 12.24 3.75 46.40
CA GLN A 53 12.83 3.20 45.17
C GLN A 53 11.87 2.26 44.44
N GLN A 54 11.09 1.48 45.19
CA GLN A 54 10.08 0.59 44.63
C GLN A 54 8.94 1.40 43.97
N ASN A 55 8.50 2.48 44.61
CA ASN A 55 7.54 3.43 44.05
C ASN A 55 8.08 4.16 42.81
N GLU A 56 9.34 4.59 42.81
CA GLU A 56 9.97 5.18 41.60
C GLU A 56 10.03 4.18 40.44
N LYS A 57 10.40 2.92 40.72
CA LYS A 57 10.40 1.85 39.73
C LYS A 57 8.99 1.58 39.19
N LEU A 58 8.00 1.51 40.08
CA LEU A 58 6.60 1.30 39.71
C LEU A 58 6.08 2.45 38.83
N ARG A 59 6.39 3.70 39.19
CA ARG A 59 6.02 4.89 38.39
C ARG A 59 6.67 4.87 37.01
N LYS A 60 7.95 4.48 36.92
CA LYS A 60 8.66 4.31 35.64
C LYS A 60 8.06 3.18 34.80
N GLN A 61 7.66 2.08 35.43
CA GLN A 61 7.00 0.98 34.75
C GLN A 61 5.64 1.41 34.19
N ILE A 62 4.81 2.06 35.00
CA ILE A 62 3.50 2.56 34.58
C ILE A 62 3.64 3.59 33.45
N SER A 63 4.60 4.51 33.53
CA SER A 63 4.81 5.50 32.46
C SER A 63 5.30 4.85 31.16
N PHE A 64 6.16 3.83 31.27
CA PHE A 64 6.61 3.04 30.14
C PHE A 64 5.45 2.26 29.49
N GLU A 65 4.63 1.56 30.27
CA GLU A 65 3.45 0.82 29.78
C GLU A 65 2.45 1.77 29.10
N ARG A 66 2.20 2.94 29.67
CA ARG A 66 1.35 3.97 29.05
C ARG A 66 1.91 4.45 27.72
N LYS A 67 3.22 4.71 27.66
CA LYS A 67 3.91 5.12 26.43
C LYS A 67 3.78 4.04 25.36
N LEU A 68 4.08 2.79 25.71
CA LEU A 68 3.97 1.64 24.81
C LEU A 68 2.55 1.48 24.26
N SER A 69 1.53 1.56 25.13
CA SER A 69 0.13 1.49 24.72
C SER A 69 -0.27 2.63 23.79
N SER A 70 0.21 3.86 24.06
CA SER A 70 -0.04 5.01 23.18
C SER A 70 0.63 4.86 21.82
N GLU A 71 1.85 4.34 21.78
CA GLU A 71 2.57 4.07 20.53
C GLU A 71 1.87 3.00 19.70
N GLN A 72 1.40 1.92 20.35
CA GLN A 72 0.64 0.86 19.68
C GLN A 72 -0.67 1.39 19.07
N LYS A 73 -1.40 2.24 19.81
CA LYS A 73 -2.61 2.90 19.28
C LYS A 73 -2.30 3.77 18.08
N ASN A 74 -1.28 4.64 18.21
CA ASN A 74 -0.86 5.51 17.12
C ASN A 74 -0.42 4.72 15.87
N GLN A 75 0.24 3.58 16.05
CA GLN A 75 0.61 2.70 14.93
C GLN A 75 -0.62 2.07 14.27
N SER A 76 -1.57 1.58 15.07
CA SER A 76 -2.83 1.03 14.56
C SER A 76 -3.64 2.09 13.79
N ASP A 77 -3.72 3.31 14.30
CA ASP A 77 -4.43 4.42 13.65
C ASP A 77 -3.77 4.83 12.33
N LYS A 78 -2.44 4.82 12.27
CA LYS A 78 -1.69 5.03 11.01
C LYS A 78 -2.03 3.96 9.98
N GLN A 79 -1.98 2.69 10.37
CA GLN A 79 -2.34 1.58 9.48
C GLN A 79 -3.77 1.71 8.97
N LEU A 80 -4.74 2.03 9.84
CA LEU A 80 -6.13 2.26 9.43
C LEU A 80 -6.27 3.43 8.44
N ASN A 81 -5.52 4.51 8.65
CA ASN A 81 -5.53 5.65 7.72
C ASN A 81 -4.89 5.30 6.37
N GLU A 82 -3.80 4.55 6.35
CA GLU A 82 -3.20 4.04 5.11
C GLU A 82 -4.19 3.17 4.34
N LEU A 83 -4.86 2.23 5.02
CA LEU A 83 -5.89 1.38 4.42
C LEU A 83 -7.06 2.21 3.85
N ARG A 84 -7.49 3.27 4.55
CA ARG A 84 -8.53 4.20 4.05
C ARG A 84 -8.12 4.92 2.78
N ILE A 85 -6.88 5.41 2.73
CA ILE A 85 -6.35 6.12 1.55
C ILE A 85 -6.30 5.17 0.34
N GLN A 86 -5.77 3.96 0.53
CA GLN A 86 -5.69 2.94 -0.51
C GLN A 86 -7.08 2.55 -1.04
N LEU A 87 -8.02 2.33 -0.12
CA LEU A 87 -9.41 2.01 -0.46
C LEU A 87 -10.05 3.14 -1.29
N HIS A 88 -9.89 4.39 -0.86
CA HIS A 88 -10.44 5.54 -1.58
C HIS A 88 -9.87 5.66 -3.00
N ALA A 89 -8.57 5.46 -3.17
CA ALA A 89 -7.92 5.47 -4.49
C ALA A 89 -8.47 4.37 -5.40
N LEU A 90 -8.59 3.13 -4.88
CA LEU A 90 -9.17 2.01 -5.64
C LEU A 90 -10.61 2.28 -6.06
N MET A 91 -11.42 2.86 -5.18
CA MET A 91 -12.81 3.18 -5.49
C MET A 91 -12.92 4.26 -6.57
N GLN A 92 -12.05 5.28 -6.53
CA GLN A 92 -12.01 6.31 -7.57
C GLN A 92 -11.66 5.69 -8.93
N GLU A 93 -10.64 4.83 -8.99
CA GLU A 93 -10.30 4.11 -10.23
C GLU A 93 -11.48 3.27 -10.72
N VAL A 94 -12.11 2.50 -9.83
CA VAL A 94 -13.27 1.66 -10.16
C VAL A 94 -14.44 2.51 -10.68
N GLY A 95 -14.74 3.65 -10.05
CA GLY A 95 -15.79 4.57 -10.47
C GLY A 95 -15.51 5.24 -11.82
N GLU A 96 -14.26 5.63 -12.08
CA GLU A 96 -13.85 6.14 -13.40
C GLU A 96 -13.98 5.07 -14.48
N LEU A 97 -13.57 3.83 -14.18
CA LEU A 97 -13.72 2.71 -15.10
C LEU A 97 -15.20 2.37 -15.38
N ALA A 98 -16.05 2.48 -14.35
CA ALA A 98 -17.49 2.26 -14.43
C ALA A 98 -18.18 3.26 -15.36
N LYS A 99 -17.83 4.55 -15.29
CA LYS A 99 -18.37 5.62 -16.18
C LYS A 99 -18.11 5.35 -17.67
N VAL A 100 -16.96 4.76 -17.98
CA VAL A 100 -16.60 4.40 -19.36
C VAL A 100 -17.38 3.15 -19.84
N THR A 101 -17.88 2.33 -18.92
CA THR A 101 -18.50 1.04 -19.22
C THR A 101 -20.02 1.16 -19.05
N GLN A 102 -20.69 1.67 -20.09
CA GLN A 102 -22.09 2.16 -20.12
C GLN A 102 -23.16 1.29 -19.42
N ASN A 103 -23.01 -0.04 -19.35
CA ASN A 103 -23.98 -0.95 -18.71
C ASN A 103 -23.54 -1.54 -17.35
N ILE A 104 -22.25 -1.46 -17.02
CA ILE A 104 -21.72 -1.94 -15.74
C ILE A 104 -21.66 -0.80 -14.71
N GLY A 105 -21.81 0.44 -15.18
CA GLY A 105 -21.67 1.68 -14.41
C GLY A 105 -22.49 1.72 -13.12
N GLN A 106 -23.78 1.39 -13.17
CA GLN A 106 -24.70 1.61 -12.05
C GLN A 106 -24.42 0.73 -10.83
N ASP A 107 -24.28 -0.58 -11.00
CA ASP A 107 -24.05 -1.49 -9.86
C ASP A 107 -22.69 -1.28 -9.22
N ILE A 108 -21.69 -0.94 -10.05
CA ILE A 108 -20.34 -0.63 -9.56
C ILE A 108 -20.30 0.72 -8.86
N GLU A 109 -21.02 1.72 -9.36
CA GLU A 109 -21.15 3.03 -8.72
C GLU A 109 -21.81 2.89 -7.34
N VAL A 110 -22.89 2.11 -7.23
CA VAL A 110 -23.53 1.81 -5.94
C VAL A 110 -22.57 1.07 -4.99
N ALA A 111 -21.86 0.05 -5.47
CA ALA A 111 -20.87 -0.67 -4.65
C ALA A 111 -19.71 0.24 -4.20
N SER A 112 -19.31 1.20 -5.03
CA SER A 112 -18.29 2.21 -4.70
C SER A 112 -18.79 3.29 -3.75
N MET A 113 -20.10 3.44 -3.51
CA MET A 113 -20.62 4.44 -2.55
C MET A 113 -20.83 3.86 -1.15
N GLN A 114 -20.92 2.53 -1.02
CA GLN A 114 -21.21 1.83 0.24
C GLN A 114 -19.96 1.61 1.12
N VAL A 115 -19.20 2.67 1.41
CA VAL A 115 -18.00 2.56 2.26
C VAL A 115 -18.36 2.27 3.70
N THR A 116 -17.81 1.19 4.25
CA THR A 116 -17.87 0.92 5.68
C THR A 116 -16.85 1.81 6.42
N ALA A 117 -17.25 2.44 7.52
CA ALA A 117 -16.42 3.41 8.27
C ALA A 117 -15.07 2.85 8.79
N ASN A 118 -14.96 1.53 8.91
CA ASN A 118 -13.76 0.81 9.32
C ASN A 118 -13.36 -0.20 8.23
N PRO A 119 -12.55 0.21 7.24
CA PRO A 119 -12.11 -0.69 6.18
C PRO A 119 -11.09 -1.68 6.72
N GLY A 120 -11.43 -2.96 6.64
CA GLY A 120 -10.51 -4.06 6.90
C GLY A 120 -9.78 -4.51 5.63
N VAL A 121 -8.75 -5.34 5.79
CA VAL A 121 -7.96 -5.93 4.68
C VAL A 121 -8.84 -6.57 3.61
N TYR A 122 -9.94 -7.21 4.01
CA TYR A 122 -10.91 -7.80 3.08
C TYR A 122 -11.44 -6.80 2.03
N HIS A 123 -11.73 -5.57 2.45
CA HIS A 123 -12.30 -4.57 1.56
C HIS A 123 -11.28 -4.18 0.48
N ILE A 124 -10.01 -4.03 0.86
CA ILE A 124 -8.94 -3.74 -0.10
C ILE A 124 -8.83 -4.85 -1.13
N VAL A 125 -8.72 -6.10 -0.68
CA VAL A 125 -8.62 -7.25 -1.59
C VAL A 125 -9.83 -7.34 -2.50
N PHE A 126 -11.04 -7.09 -1.97
CA PHE A 126 -12.25 -7.07 -2.78
C PHE A 126 -12.19 -6.01 -3.88
N PHE A 127 -11.83 -4.76 -3.56
CA PHE A 127 -11.74 -3.68 -4.55
C PHE A 127 -10.59 -3.89 -5.54
N GLU A 128 -9.46 -4.46 -5.11
CA GLU A 128 -8.37 -4.86 -6.02
C GLU A 128 -8.85 -5.90 -7.03
N LYS A 129 -9.57 -6.93 -6.57
CA LYS A 129 -10.11 -7.99 -7.44
C LYS A 129 -11.19 -7.45 -8.37
N LEU A 130 -12.03 -6.54 -7.89
CA LEU A 130 -13.03 -5.86 -8.71
C LEU A 130 -12.36 -5.02 -9.79
N LEU A 131 -11.32 -4.24 -9.44
CA LEU A 131 -10.53 -3.45 -10.39
C LEU A 131 -9.88 -4.33 -11.46
N GLU A 132 -9.24 -5.43 -11.06
CA GLU A 132 -8.62 -6.41 -11.96
C GLU A 132 -9.67 -6.99 -12.92
N PHE A 133 -10.84 -7.36 -12.41
CA PHE A 133 -11.95 -7.86 -13.22
C PHE A 133 -12.39 -6.84 -14.28
N ILE A 134 -12.63 -5.58 -13.90
CA ILE A 134 -13.08 -4.54 -14.84
C ILE A 134 -12.00 -4.26 -15.91
N LYS A 135 -10.71 -4.19 -15.51
CA LYS A 135 -9.60 -4.01 -16.46
C LYS A 135 -9.55 -5.15 -17.49
N THR A 136 -9.68 -6.40 -17.02
CA THR A 136 -9.68 -7.58 -17.89
C THR A 136 -10.89 -7.62 -18.81
N PHE A 137 -12.06 -7.24 -18.29
CA PHE A 137 -13.30 -7.17 -19.05
C PHE A 137 -13.21 -6.13 -20.17
N ARG A 138 -12.69 -4.92 -19.89
CA ARG A 138 -12.46 -3.88 -20.91
C ARG A 138 -11.57 -4.39 -22.04
N ARG A 139 -10.42 -4.99 -21.70
CA ARG A 139 -9.49 -5.54 -22.70
C ARG A 139 -10.18 -6.59 -23.60
N LYS A 140 -11.08 -7.41 -23.03
CA LYS A 140 -11.86 -8.37 -23.82
C LYS A 140 -12.85 -7.70 -24.76
N ILE A 141 -13.51 -6.61 -24.32
CA ILE A 141 -14.40 -5.81 -25.19
C ILE A 141 -13.62 -5.20 -26.35
N GLU A 142 -12.47 -4.57 -26.08
CA GLU A 142 -11.63 -3.96 -27.12
C GLU A 142 -11.17 -4.99 -28.15
N ASN A 143 -10.74 -6.17 -27.68
CA ASN A 143 -10.37 -7.27 -28.58
C ASN A 143 -11.56 -7.74 -29.44
N ALA A 144 -12.76 -7.82 -28.85
CA ALA A 144 -13.97 -8.21 -29.58
C ALA A 144 -14.34 -7.18 -30.65
N ASP A 145 -14.19 -5.88 -30.36
CA ASP A 145 -14.41 -4.81 -31.33
C ASP A 145 -13.41 -4.89 -32.50
N VAL A 146 -12.12 -5.06 -32.21
CA VAL A 146 -11.09 -5.26 -33.27
C VAL A 146 -11.42 -6.48 -34.13
N TRP A 147 -11.83 -7.59 -33.50
CA TRP A 147 -12.21 -8.80 -34.22
C TRP A 147 -13.46 -8.58 -35.10
N LEU A 148 -14.48 -7.90 -34.59
CA LEU A 148 -15.68 -7.54 -35.33
C LEU A 148 -15.36 -6.62 -36.51
N GLN A 149 -14.52 -5.60 -36.32
CA GLN A 149 -14.09 -4.71 -37.39
C GLN A 149 -13.33 -5.47 -38.48
N ALA A 150 -12.43 -6.38 -38.10
CA ALA A 150 -11.69 -7.22 -39.05
C ALA A 150 -12.64 -8.17 -39.82
N SER A 151 -13.60 -8.77 -39.12
CA SER A 151 -14.62 -9.63 -39.72
C SER A 151 -15.51 -8.87 -40.70
N ASN A 152 -16.02 -7.69 -40.32
CA ASN A 152 -16.83 -6.83 -41.17
C ASN A 152 -16.06 -6.33 -42.39
N LYS A 153 -14.78 -5.94 -42.24
CA LYS A 153 -13.90 -5.60 -43.37
C LYS A 153 -13.76 -6.78 -44.34
N ARG A 154 -13.70 -8.02 -43.84
CA ARG A 154 -13.62 -9.22 -44.68
C ARG A 154 -14.93 -9.49 -45.44
N VAL A 155 -16.08 -9.25 -44.81
CA VAL A 155 -17.39 -9.34 -45.48
C VAL A 155 -17.50 -8.30 -46.59
N ASN A 156 -17.11 -7.06 -46.35
CA ASN A 156 -17.11 -6.00 -47.36
C ASN A 156 -16.16 -6.29 -48.55
N ARG A 157 -15.09 -7.08 -48.33
CA ARG A 157 -14.22 -7.56 -49.42
C ARG A 157 -14.83 -8.73 -50.22
N LYS A 158 -15.80 -9.48 -49.71
CA LYS A 158 -16.49 -10.52 -50.50
C LYS A 158 -17.37 -9.90 -51.60
N ASP A 159 -17.90 -8.71 -51.37
CA ASP A 159 -18.61 -7.92 -52.39
C ASP A 159 -17.69 -7.35 -53.47
N PHE A 160 -16.38 -7.32 -53.27
CA PHE A 160 -15.45 -6.93 -54.32
C PHE A 160 -15.58 -7.86 -55.53
N TRP A 161 -15.58 -9.18 -55.32
CA TRP A 161 -15.73 -10.16 -56.41
C TRP A 161 -17.14 -10.15 -57.01
N GLY A 162 -18.19 -10.00 -56.20
CA GLY A 162 -19.58 -9.92 -56.67
C GLY A 162 -19.88 -8.66 -57.51
N THR A 163 -19.31 -7.51 -57.13
CA THR A 163 -19.39 -6.25 -57.90
C THR A 163 -18.64 -6.36 -59.23
N PHE A 164 -17.57 -7.14 -59.25
CA PHE A 164 -16.69 -7.33 -60.39
C PHE A 164 -17.25 -8.30 -61.44
N THR A 165 -17.99 -9.31 -60.99
CA THR A 165 -18.72 -10.26 -61.85
C THR A 165 -20.03 -9.67 -62.37
N SER A 166 -20.67 -8.75 -61.63
CA SER A 166 -21.97 -8.16 -61.99
C SER A 166 -21.89 -6.90 -62.87
N LYS A 167 -20.83 -6.10 -62.75
CA LYS A 167 -20.55 -4.99 -63.68
C LYS A 167 -19.88 -5.57 -64.92
N ARG A 168 -20.45 -5.31 -66.10
CA ARG A 168 -20.12 -5.87 -67.44
C ARG A 168 -18.67 -5.63 -67.93
N GLY A 169 -17.66 -6.05 -67.18
CA GLY A 169 -16.25 -5.83 -67.50
C GLY A 169 -15.25 -6.67 -66.72
N GLY A 170 -15.70 -7.69 -65.96
CA GLY A 170 -14.86 -8.47 -65.04
C GLY A 170 -13.54 -8.97 -65.63
N THR A 171 -13.54 -9.54 -66.83
CA THR A 171 -12.27 -9.97 -67.46
C THR A 171 -11.45 -8.79 -67.99
N LYS A 172 -12.10 -7.76 -68.54
CA LYS A 172 -11.46 -6.59 -69.15
C LYS A 172 -10.75 -5.67 -68.14
N PHE A 173 -11.23 -5.61 -66.90
CA PHE A 173 -10.56 -4.87 -65.82
C PHE A 173 -9.39 -5.65 -65.22
N LEU A 174 -9.45 -6.99 -65.13
CA LEU A 174 -8.30 -7.79 -64.68
C LEU A 174 -7.16 -7.77 -65.69
N LEU A 175 -7.51 -7.74 -66.97
CA LEU A 175 -6.58 -7.73 -68.10
C LEU A 175 -6.19 -6.31 -68.54
N SER A 176 -6.62 -5.25 -67.82
CA SER A 176 -6.12 -3.92 -68.14
C SER A 176 -4.64 -3.85 -67.80
N SER A 177 -3.84 -3.36 -68.75
CA SER A 177 -2.39 -3.23 -68.61
C SER A 177 -1.99 -2.44 -67.36
N GLU A 178 -2.82 -1.47 -66.98
CA GLU A 178 -2.63 -0.60 -65.82
C GLU A 178 -2.76 -1.35 -64.48
N HIS A 179 -3.70 -2.29 -64.35
CA HIS A 179 -3.85 -3.09 -63.13
C HIS A 179 -2.95 -4.33 -63.10
N TYR A 180 -2.55 -4.84 -64.27
CA TYR A 180 -1.62 -5.97 -64.37
C TYR A 180 -0.24 -5.60 -63.83
N VAL A 181 0.30 -4.44 -64.26
CA VAL A 181 1.64 -3.96 -63.85
C VAL A 181 1.71 -3.68 -62.34
N SER A 182 0.66 -3.11 -61.76
CA SER A 182 0.61 -2.82 -60.31
C SER A 182 0.54 -4.08 -59.44
N ARG A 183 0.08 -5.21 -59.98
CA ARG A 183 -0.04 -6.50 -59.27
C ARG A 183 1.15 -7.41 -59.49
N SER A 184 1.82 -7.30 -60.64
CA SER A 184 3.04 -8.04 -60.94
C SER A 184 4.29 -7.47 -60.25
N ALA A 185 4.24 -6.22 -59.79
CA ALA A 185 5.33 -5.54 -59.10
C ALA A 185 5.25 -5.65 -57.57
N GLY A 186 4.66 -6.74 -57.05
CA GLY A 186 4.61 -7.04 -55.62
C GLY A 186 5.99 -7.25 -55.00
#